data_AF-A0A943GAH2-F1
#
_entry.id   AF-A0A943GAH2-F1
#
_cell.length_a   1.000
_cell.length_b   1.000
_cell.length_c   1.000
_cell.angle_alpha   90.00
_cell.angle_beta   90.00
_cell.angle_gamma   90.00
#
_symmetry.space_group_name_H-M   'P 1'
#
loop_
_entity.id
_entity.type
_entity.pdbx_description
1 polymer ?
#
loop_
_entity_poly.entity_id
_entity_poly.type
_entity_poly.pdbx_seq_one_letter_code
_entity_poly.pdbx_strand_id
1 'polypeptide(L)'
;MCGDSYRDNYTDPTGPVVTETEVNFVRRLQLHNQIYMNFGVMTDQFDAPISDVRMELQREKNGALQQPVALSLDEAATNNSIYVYAYTDIAAAEMTDDMTIRFYFTMDGQQYVSQAHTVSIADYVISYLETSQDAATRTLMVDMLNYGTQTQLYFGYKTDELANAVLTPEQAAEGTEQTPEMANITQSQGEGIAIVNRLSLQSAVELSFGVSASEVTNAVATPDQLELHITREDTGETELLQLTSDKAEGGYYIFQYTGLATAELAVKLTAQVYANYASISVTRITYVESYLGGASQGDATYDLYVSLMKFSNAAKMVYGV
;
A
#
# COMPACT_ATOMS: atom_id res chain seq x y z
N MET A 1 30.47 16.58 -25.13
CA MET A 1 30.08 16.95 -23.75
C MET A 1 29.00 18.00 -23.88
N CYS A 2 27.74 17.56 -23.95
CA CYS A 2 26.57 18.43 -24.01
C CYS A 2 25.99 18.43 -22.61
N GLY A 3 26.18 19.52 -21.89
CA GLY A 3 25.49 19.79 -20.64
C GLY A 3 24.35 20.71 -20.98
N ASP A 4 23.14 20.15 -21.07
CA ASP A 4 21.94 20.96 -21.19
C ASP A 4 21.39 21.13 -19.77
N SER A 5 21.74 22.25 -19.16
CA SER A 5 21.03 22.76 -18.00
C SER A 5 19.60 23.10 -18.43
N TYR A 6 18.63 22.32 -17.95
CA TYR A 6 17.23 22.69 -18.07
C TYR A 6 17.02 24.01 -17.31
N ARG A 7 16.72 25.07 -18.06
CA ARG A 7 16.16 26.32 -17.53
C ARG A 7 14.68 26.29 -17.83
N ASP A 8 13.87 26.17 -16.78
CA ASP A 8 12.45 26.41 -16.85
C ASP A 8 12.20 27.87 -17.27
N ASN A 9 11.54 28.05 -18.41
CA ASN A 9 11.15 29.35 -18.95
C ASN A 9 9.62 29.55 -18.84
N TYR A 10 8.98 29.01 -17.80
CA TYR A 10 7.62 29.40 -17.48
C TYR A 10 7.59 30.68 -16.64
N THR A 11 7.50 31.84 -17.30
CA THR A 11 7.01 33.08 -16.68
C THR A 11 5.54 33.26 -17.04
N ASP A 12 4.64 32.94 -16.11
CA ASP A 12 3.25 33.42 -16.12
C ASP A 12 3.28 34.93 -15.81
N PRO A 13 2.89 35.83 -16.74
CA PRO A 13 2.96 37.26 -16.51
C PRO A 13 1.77 37.82 -15.71
N THR A 14 0.89 36.97 -15.16
CA THR A 14 -0.27 37.40 -14.36
C THR A 14 -0.53 36.58 -13.08
N GLY A 15 0.28 35.55 -12.84
CA GLY A 15 0.25 34.79 -11.58
C GLY A 15 0.90 35.57 -10.42
N PRO A 16 0.48 35.30 -9.17
CA PRO A 16 1.23 35.78 -8.00
C PRO A 16 2.69 35.32 -8.10
N VAL A 17 3.63 36.23 -7.82
CA VAL A 17 5.06 35.88 -7.74
C VAL A 17 5.21 34.88 -6.59
N VAL A 18 5.72 33.68 -6.87
CA VAL A 18 5.99 32.66 -5.85
C VAL A 18 7.50 32.63 -5.57
N THR A 19 7.88 32.71 -4.29
CA THR A 19 9.29 32.71 -3.87
C THR A 19 9.72 31.31 -3.44
N GLU A 20 10.80 30.77 -4.02
CA GLU A 20 11.36 29.48 -3.58
C GLU A 20 12.17 29.65 -2.27
N THR A 21 12.01 28.72 -1.31
CA THR A 21 12.68 28.75 0.00
C THR A 21 13.03 27.34 0.50
N GLU A 22 13.96 27.24 1.45
CA GLU A 22 14.31 25.97 2.09
C GLU A 22 13.25 25.59 3.15
N VAL A 23 12.83 24.33 3.16
CA VAL A 23 11.89 23.76 4.14
C VAL A 23 12.36 22.35 4.49
N ASN A 24 12.44 22.06 5.79
CA ASN A 24 12.76 20.75 6.34
C ASN A 24 11.53 19.85 6.39
N PHE A 25 11.69 18.62 5.90
CA PHE A 25 10.67 17.57 5.89
C PHE A 25 10.98 16.46 6.89
N VAL A 26 9.98 16.13 7.71
CA VAL A 26 9.91 14.88 8.48
C VAL A 26 9.29 13.81 7.59
N ARG A 27 9.75 12.56 7.67
CA ARG A 27 9.20 11.45 6.88
C ARG A 27 8.80 10.31 7.81
N ARG A 28 7.67 9.69 7.54
CA ARG A 28 7.23 8.47 8.24
C ARG A 28 6.64 7.48 7.24
N LEU A 29 7.14 6.26 7.28
CA LEU A 29 6.59 5.12 6.55
C LEU A 29 5.58 4.38 7.43
N GLN A 30 4.42 4.02 6.89
CA GLN A 30 3.45 3.14 7.55
C GLN A 30 3.10 1.97 6.64
N LEU A 31 2.94 0.81 7.24
CA LEU A 31 2.84 -0.49 6.56
C LEU A 31 1.56 -1.18 7.04
N HIS A 32 0.41 -0.69 6.56
CA HIS A 32 -0.90 -1.28 6.84
C HIS A 32 -1.28 -2.25 5.72
N ASN A 33 -2.48 -2.18 5.14
CA ASN A 33 -2.87 -2.99 3.97
C ASN A 33 -2.23 -2.49 2.65
N GLN A 34 -1.65 -1.29 2.69
CA GLN A 34 -0.93 -0.58 1.63
C GLN A 34 0.36 0.04 2.18
N ILE A 35 1.22 0.55 1.30
CA ILE A 35 2.42 1.31 1.68
C ILE A 35 2.07 2.80 1.73
N TYR A 36 2.28 3.42 2.89
CA TYR A 36 1.98 4.83 3.12
C TYR A 36 3.29 5.57 3.37
N MET A 37 3.48 6.70 2.69
CA MET A 37 4.55 7.63 3.02
C MET A 37 3.95 8.97 3.48
N ASN A 38 4.26 9.34 4.71
CA ASN A 38 3.87 10.61 5.29
C ASN A 38 5.01 11.61 5.23
N PHE A 39 4.68 12.83 4.83
CA PHE A 39 5.58 13.97 4.76
C PHE A 39 5.10 15.03 5.75
N GLY A 40 5.94 15.33 6.72
CA GLY A 40 5.71 16.30 7.77
C GLY A 40 6.49 17.59 7.55
N VAL A 41 5.88 18.73 7.82
CA VAL A 41 6.54 20.04 7.81
C VAL A 41 6.38 20.65 9.20
N MET A 42 7.49 20.78 9.94
CA MET A 42 7.46 21.40 11.27
C MET A 42 7.07 22.88 11.17
N THR A 43 6.29 23.40 12.09
CA THR A 43 5.83 24.80 12.02
C THR A 43 6.84 25.79 12.64
N ASP A 44 7.74 25.31 13.49
CA ASP A 44 8.75 26.12 14.19
C ASP A 44 9.92 26.56 13.30
N GLN A 45 10.02 26.00 12.09
CA GLN A 45 11.04 26.39 11.10
C GLN A 45 10.71 27.69 10.37
N PHE A 46 9.50 28.25 10.54
CA PHE A 46 9.09 29.48 9.89
C PHE A 46 9.18 30.66 10.86
N ASP A 47 9.73 31.79 10.39
CA ASP A 47 9.92 33.01 11.20
C ASP A 47 8.61 33.78 11.48
N ALA A 48 7.53 33.43 10.79
CA ALA A 48 6.21 34.02 10.95
C ALA A 48 5.10 32.96 10.71
N PRO A 49 3.86 33.19 11.20
CA PRO A 49 2.74 32.30 10.94
C PRO A 49 2.48 32.14 9.43
N ILE A 50 2.22 30.90 9.00
CA ILE A 50 1.92 30.57 7.61
C ILE A 50 0.44 30.20 7.41
N SER A 51 -0.08 30.41 6.20
CA SER A 51 -1.44 30.03 5.78
C SER A 51 -1.45 29.40 4.39
N ASP A 52 -2.64 28.98 3.92
CA ASP A 52 -2.85 28.43 2.57
C ASP A 52 -1.91 27.26 2.20
N VAL A 53 -1.66 26.40 3.20
CA VAL A 53 -0.69 25.31 3.10
C VAL A 53 -1.20 24.18 2.21
N ARG A 54 -0.35 23.73 1.29
CA ARG A 54 -0.61 22.55 0.44
C ARG A 54 0.70 21.87 0.07
N MET A 55 0.64 20.56 -0.16
CA MET A 55 1.76 19.79 -0.67
C MET A 55 1.41 19.17 -2.00
N GLU A 56 2.34 19.22 -2.95
CA GLU A 56 2.24 18.51 -4.22
C GLU A 56 3.34 17.46 -4.30
N LEU A 57 3.02 16.32 -4.91
CA LEU A 57 3.95 15.24 -5.20
C LEU A 57 3.97 15.00 -6.70
N GLN A 58 5.17 14.88 -7.26
CA GLN A 58 5.40 14.48 -8.64
C GLN A 58 6.33 13.26 -8.65
N ARG A 59 6.02 12.28 -9.51
CA ARG A 59 6.82 11.07 -9.68
C ARG A 59 6.72 10.57 -11.11
N GLU A 60 7.65 9.72 -11.49
CA GLU A 60 7.51 8.90 -12.69
C GLU A 60 6.58 7.71 -12.40
N LYS A 61 5.72 7.37 -13.36
CA LYS A 61 5.02 6.08 -13.41
C LYS A 61 5.09 5.56 -14.84
N ASN A 62 5.48 4.29 -15.01
CA ASN A 62 5.57 3.64 -16.32
C ASN A 62 6.43 4.39 -17.35
N GLY A 63 7.58 4.95 -16.95
CA GLY A 63 8.47 5.68 -17.87
C GLY A 63 8.02 7.10 -18.23
N ALA A 64 6.98 7.63 -17.57
CA ALA A 64 6.44 8.96 -17.82
C ALA A 64 6.29 9.76 -16.54
N LEU A 65 6.81 10.99 -16.54
CA LEU A 65 6.62 11.94 -15.46
C LEU A 65 5.15 12.32 -15.36
N GLN A 66 4.55 12.03 -14.21
CA GLN A 66 3.14 12.32 -13.97
C GLN A 66 2.93 13.81 -13.68
N GLN A 67 1.69 14.27 -13.84
CA GLN A 67 1.32 15.60 -13.36
C GLN A 67 1.42 15.63 -11.83
N PRO A 68 1.83 16.75 -11.23
CA PRO A 68 1.83 16.89 -9.78
C PRO A 68 0.43 16.63 -9.20
N VAL A 69 0.37 15.84 -8.14
CA VAL A 69 -0.85 15.52 -7.41
C VAL A 69 -0.81 16.26 -6.08
N ALA A 70 -1.89 16.97 -5.75
CA ALA A 70 -2.06 17.57 -4.44
C ALA A 70 -2.29 16.46 -3.38
N LEU A 71 -1.49 16.46 -2.32
CA LEU A 71 -1.65 15.55 -1.21
C LEU A 71 -2.70 16.06 -0.23
N SER A 72 -3.45 15.14 0.36
CA SER A 72 -4.38 15.45 1.44
C SER A 72 -3.63 15.65 2.75
N LEU A 73 -4.02 16.67 3.50
CA LEU A 73 -3.57 16.88 4.87
C LEU A 73 -4.15 15.78 5.76
N ASP A 74 -3.30 15.09 6.50
CA ASP A 74 -3.70 14.17 7.55
C ASP A 74 -4.05 14.99 8.80
N GLU A 75 -5.34 15.30 8.98
CA GLU A 75 -5.83 16.09 10.11
C GLU A 75 -5.59 15.41 11.47
N ALA A 76 -5.50 14.08 11.52
CA ALA A 76 -5.29 13.34 12.76
C ALA A 76 -3.82 13.38 13.20
N ALA A 77 -2.89 13.38 12.25
CA ALA A 77 -1.46 13.50 12.53
C ALA A 77 -0.97 14.95 12.62
N THR A 78 -1.69 15.89 12.00
CA THR A 78 -1.39 17.33 12.04
C THR A 78 -1.73 17.95 13.39
N ASN A 79 -0.87 18.84 13.87
CA ASN A 79 -1.14 19.63 15.08
C ASN A 79 -0.38 20.97 15.02
N ASN A 80 -0.40 21.74 16.10
CA ASN A 80 0.21 23.08 16.15
C ASN A 80 1.73 23.09 15.84
N SER A 81 2.44 21.97 15.97
CA SER A 81 3.87 21.87 15.71
C SER A 81 4.22 21.27 14.34
N ILE A 82 3.27 20.66 13.62
CA ILE A 82 3.57 19.92 12.38
C ILE A 82 2.34 19.80 11.48
N TYR A 83 2.52 20.07 10.18
CA TYR A 83 1.58 19.66 9.12
C TYR A 83 2.00 18.30 8.57
N VAL A 84 1.07 17.36 8.44
CA VAL A 84 1.37 16.01 7.92
C VAL A 84 0.52 15.74 6.69
N TYR A 85 1.15 15.27 5.61
CA TYR A 85 0.50 14.90 4.36
C TYR A 85 0.79 13.42 4.06
N ALA A 86 -0.21 12.67 3.65
CA ALA A 86 -0.08 11.24 3.34
C ALA A 86 -0.12 10.98 1.84
N TYR A 87 0.70 10.05 1.38
CA TYR A 87 0.64 9.50 0.02
C TYR A 87 0.59 7.96 0.08
N THR A 88 -0.41 7.38 -0.59
CA THR A 88 -0.78 5.96 -0.44
C THR A 88 -0.76 5.17 -1.75
N ASP A 89 -0.63 5.86 -2.88
CA ASP A 89 -0.64 5.26 -4.21
C ASP A 89 0.76 4.74 -4.61
N ILE A 90 1.29 3.86 -3.76
CA ILE A 90 2.62 3.25 -3.89
C ILE A 90 2.45 1.73 -3.94
N ALA A 91 2.72 1.13 -5.09
CA ALA A 91 2.85 -0.32 -5.17
C ALA A 91 4.21 -0.78 -4.62
N ALA A 92 4.28 -2.01 -4.13
CA ALA A 92 5.54 -2.55 -3.58
C ALA A 92 6.66 -2.62 -4.62
N ALA A 93 6.32 -2.81 -5.90
CA ALA A 93 7.30 -2.80 -6.99
C ALA A 93 7.90 -1.39 -7.24
N GLU A 94 7.21 -0.34 -6.78
CA GLU A 94 7.56 1.06 -7.00
C GLU A 94 8.41 1.65 -5.86
N MET A 95 8.92 0.84 -4.93
CA MET A 95 9.68 1.32 -3.76
C MET A 95 10.98 2.09 -4.12
N THR A 96 11.51 1.90 -5.33
CA THR A 96 12.67 2.63 -5.87
C THR A 96 12.29 3.82 -6.73
N ASP A 97 10.99 4.14 -6.86
CA ASP A 97 10.57 5.33 -7.59
C ASP A 97 10.83 6.59 -6.76
N ASP A 98 11.48 7.55 -7.41
CA ASP A 98 11.65 8.88 -6.88
C ASP A 98 10.31 9.62 -6.80
N MET A 99 10.01 10.12 -5.60
CA MET A 99 8.92 11.04 -5.34
C MET A 99 9.50 12.41 -5.04
N THR A 100 9.17 13.39 -5.86
CA THR A 100 9.56 14.79 -5.69
C THR A 100 8.40 15.57 -5.10
N ILE A 101 8.58 16.10 -3.89
CA ILE A 101 7.57 16.89 -3.19
C ILE A 101 7.91 18.38 -3.20
N ARG A 102 6.86 19.20 -3.19
CA ARG A 102 6.93 20.65 -2.97
C ARG A 102 5.83 21.11 -2.02
N PHE A 103 6.20 21.94 -1.05
CA PHE A 103 5.29 22.51 -0.07
C PHE A 103 5.04 23.99 -0.39
N TYR A 104 3.79 24.38 -0.54
CA TYR A 104 3.38 25.74 -0.85
C TYR A 104 2.67 26.34 0.34
N PHE A 105 2.93 27.61 0.62
CA PHE A 105 2.35 28.33 1.75
C PHE A 105 2.39 29.84 1.52
N THR A 106 1.57 30.58 2.26
CA THR A 106 1.57 32.04 2.34
C THR A 106 2.20 32.47 3.67
N MET A 107 3.12 33.43 3.64
CA MET A 107 3.70 34.05 4.83
C MET A 107 3.75 35.57 4.62
N ASP A 108 3.23 36.34 5.58
CA ASP A 108 3.10 37.80 5.47
C ASP A 108 2.41 38.30 4.19
N GLY A 109 1.42 37.54 3.69
CA GLY A 109 0.67 37.85 2.47
C GLY A 109 1.42 37.55 1.16
N GLN A 110 2.63 37.00 1.23
CA GLN A 110 3.45 36.59 0.10
C GLN A 110 3.42 35.07 -0.06
N GLN A 111 3.34 34.57 -1.29
CA GLN A 111 3.36 33.12 -1.57
C GLN A 111 4.78 32.60 -1.69
N TYR A 112 5.00 31.42 -1.11
CA TYR A 112 6.25 30.68 -1.11
C TYR A 112 6.04 29.24 -1.56
N VAL A 113 7.11 28.66 -2.09
CA VAL A 113 7.22 27.23 -2.39
C VAL A 113 8.53 26.72 -1.82
N SER A 114 8.53 25.52 -1.25
CA SER A 114 9.77 24.87 -0.86
C SER A 114 10.62 24.54 -2.08
N GLN A 115 11.92 24.37 -1.87
CA GLN A 115 12.75 23.63 -2.80
C GLN A 115 12.16 22.22 -3.04
N ALA A 116 12.44 21.67 -4.21
CA ALA A 116 12.08 20.29 -4.53
C ALA A 116 12.85 19.32 -3.60
N HIS A 117 12.11 18.45 -2.92
CA HIS A 117 12.70 17.38 -2.10
C HIS A 117 12.36 16.03 -2.74
N THR A 118 13.39 15.30 -3.16
CA THR A 118 13.22 13.98 -3.82
C THR A 118 13.60 12.87 -2.85
N VAL A 119 12.76 11.83 -2.79
CA VAL A 119 12.98 10.65 -1.92
C VAL A 119 12.23 9.44 -2.47
N SER A 120 12.81 8.26 -2.31
CA SER A 120 12.14 6.97 -2.52
C SER A 120 11.88 6.25 -1.19
N ILE A 121 11.09 5.16 -1.22
CA ILE A 121 10.92 4.29 -0.05
C ILE A 121 12.25 3.63 0.33
N ALA A 122 13.04 3.21 -0.67
CA ALA A 122 14.37 2.64 -0.46
C ALA A 122 15.30 3.63 0.26
N ASP A 123 15.34 4.90 -0.15
CA ASP A 123 16.17 5.92 0.52
C ASP A 123 15.77 6.15 1.97
N TYR A 124 14.45 6.16 2.23
CA TYR A 124 13.93 6.28 3.58
C TYR A 124 14.37 5.10 4.45
N VAL A 125 14.27 3.87 3.94
CA VAL A 125 14.70 2.67 4.65
C VAL A 125 16.19 2.74 4.98
N ILE A 126 17.05 3.09 4.02
CA ILE A 126 18.49 3.22 4.27
C ILE A 126 18.77 4.26 5.35
N SER A 127 18.16 5.45 5.26
CA SER A 127 18.29 6.50 6.28
C SER A 127 17.89 6.00 7.68
N TYR A 128 16.85 5.16 7.76
CA TYR A 128 16.40 4.56 9.01
C TYR A 128 17.41 3.51 9.51
N LEU A 129 17.91 2.63 8.65
CA LEU A 129 18.89 1.60 8.99
C LEU A 129 20.27 2.17 9.36
N GLU A 130 20.58 3.41 9.01
CA GLU A 130 21.80 4.08 9.46
C GLU A 130 21.68 4.67 10.87
N THR A 131 20.45 4.93 11.33
CA THR A 131 20.21 5.76 12.54
C THR A 131 19.50 5.02 13.67
N SER A 132 18.70 4.00 13.36
CA SER A 132 17.92 3.25 14.35
C SER A 132 18.66 2.02 14.85
N GLN A 133 18.50 1.70 16.14
CA GLN A 133 19.02 0.46 16.76
C GLN A 133 17.90 -0.55 17.07
N ASP A 134 16.66 -0.27 16.66
CA ASP A 134 15.51 -1.15 16.95
C ASP A 134 15.52 -2.39 16.05
N ALA A 135 15.97 -3.53 16.58
CA ALA A 135 16.17 -4.74 15.78
C ALA A 135 14.91 -5.24 15.07
N ALA A 136 13.74 -5.14 15.71
CA ALA A 136 12.47 -5.61 15.14
C ALA A 136 12.06 -4.74 13.93
N THR A 137 12.13 -3.42 14.07
CA THR A 137 11.81 -2.48 12.98
C THR A 137 12.86 -2.55 11.88
N ARG A 138 14.13 -2.76 12.21
CA ARG A 138 15.18 -2.95 11.20
C ARG A 138 14.92 -4.21 10.36
N THR A 139 14.58 -5.34 11.01
CA THR A 139 14.16 -6.58 10.32
C THR A 139 12.98 -6.30 9.39
N LEU A 140 11.96 -5.60 9.88
CA LEU A 140 10.79 -5.19 9.09
C LEU A 140 11.18 -4.37 7.84
N MET A 141 12.09 -3.40 7.98
CA MET A 141 12.54 -2.57 6.87
C MET A 141 13.30 -3.38 5.80
N VAL A 142 14.15 -4.32 6.22
CA VAL A 142 14.88 -5.21 5.30
C VAL A 142 13.92 -6.16 4.59
N ASP A 143 13.01 -6.81 5.33
CA ASP A 143 12.02 -7.71 4.75
C ASP A 143 11.05 -6.99 3.79
N MET A 144 10.76 -5.72 4.05
CA MET A 144 9.99 -4.88 3.13
C MET A 144 10.71 -4.67 1.80
N LEU A 145 12.02 -4.34 1.81
CA LEU A 145 12.80 -4.18 0.57
C LEU A 145 12.97 -5.51 -0.17
N ASN A 146 13.08 -6.62 0.56
CA ASN A 146 13.09 -7.97 -0.02
C ASN A 146 11.76 -8.31 -0.69
N TYR A 147 10.63 -7.94 -0.09
CA TYR A 147 9.31 -8.04 -0.70
C TYR A 147 9.19 -7.16 -1.95
N GLY A 148 9.60 -5.89 -1.87
CA GLY A 148 9.65 -4.98 -3.02
C GLY A 148 10.45 -5.56 -4.18
N THR A 149 11.63 -6.13 -3.90
CA THR A 149 12.47 -6.81 -4.90
C THR A 149 11.76 -7.97 -5.58
N GLN A 150 11.07 -8.83 -4.82
CA GLN A 150 10.32 -9.92 -5.43
C GLN A 150 9.12 -9.44 -6.24
N THR A 151 8.47 -8.34 -5.83
CA THR A 151 7.41 -7.73 -6.64
C THR A 151 7.94 -7.13 -7.95
N GLN A 152 9.10 -6.48 -7.92
CA GLN A 152 9.79 -5.97 -9.11
C GLN A 152 10.08 -7.10 -10.10
N LEU A 153 10.63 -8.22 -9.61
CA LEU A 153 10.92 -9.40 -10.44
C LEU A 153 9.64 -10.04 -10.99
N TYR A 154 8.61 -10.21 -10.16
CA TYR A 154 7.36 -10.86 -10.55
C TYR A 154 6.59 -10.04 -11.61
N PHE A 155 6.52 -8.71 -11.45
CA PHE A 155 5.82 -7.83 -12.40
C PHE A 155 6.70 -7.33 -13.55
N GLY A 156 8.00 -7.63 -13.54
CA GLY A 156 8.94 -7.14 -14.54
C GLY A 156 9.18 -5.63 -14.48
N TYR A 157 9.12 -5.04 -13.29
CA TYR A 157 9.24 -3.60 -13.05
C TYR A 157 10.64 -3.25 -12.52
N LYS A 158 11.37 -2.35 -13.20
CA LYS A 158 12.72 -1.88 -12.79
C LYS A 158 13.65 -2.99 -12.27
N THR A 159 13.73 -4.10 -13.00
CA THR A 159 14.50 -5.28 -12.57
C THR A 159 16.02 -5.07 -12.57
N ASP A 160 16.48 -3.95 -13.12
CA ASP A 160 17.86 -3.46 -13.09
C ASP A 160 18.16 -2.57 -11.85
N GLU A 161 17.13 -2.13 -11.13
CA GLU A 161 17.21 -1.29 -9.93
C GLU A 161 16.39 -1.91 -8.80
N LEU A 162 16.83 -3.08 -8.32
CA LEU A 162 16.13 -3.83 -7.29
C LEU A 162 16.13 -3.12 -5.93
N ALA A 163 14.99 -3.15 -5.24
CA ALA A 163 14.75 -2.41 -4.00
C ALA A 163 15.70 -2.80 -2.87
N ASN A 164 16.16 -4.05 -2.79
CA ASN A 164 17.11 -4.49 -1.76
C ASN A 164 18.59 -4.35 -2.18
N ALA A 165 18.88 -3.94 -3.42
CA ALA A 165 20.26 -3.79 -3.92
C ALA A 165 21.01 -2.64 -3.23
N VAL A 166 20.29 -1.73 -2.58
CA VAL A 166 20.85 -0.62 -1.79
C VAL A 166 21.39 -1.04 -0.41
N LEU A 167 21.05 -2.23 0.06
CA LEU A 167 21.47 -2.72 1.38
C LEU A 167 22.96 -3.10 1.39
N THR A 168 23.66 -2.78 2.49
CA THR A 168 24.98 -3.39 2.74
C THR A 168 24.83 -4.86 3.11
N PRO A 169 25.89 -5.69 3.00
CA PRO A 169 25.84 -7.08 3.44
C PRO A 169 25.41 -7.25 4.90
N GLU A 170 25.84 -6.34 5.78
CA GLU A 170 25.47 -6.35 7.20
C GLU A 170 23.98 -6.04 7.39
N GLN A 171 23.45 -5.04 6.68
CA GLN A 171 22.03 -4.71 6.74
C GLN A 171 21.17 -5.83 6.14
N ALA A 172 21.58 -6.42 5.02
CA ALA A 172 20.87 -7.51 4.39
C ALA A 172 20.75 -8.75 5.30
N ALA A 173 21.75 -8.99 6.16
CA ALA A 173 21.75 -10.08 7.14
C ALA A 173 20.77 -9.87 8.31
N GLU A 174 20.15 -8.68 8.43
CA GLU A 174 19.13 -8.41 9.46
C GLU A 174 17.72 -8.85 9.02
N GLY A 175 17.54 -9.23 7.76
CA GLY A 175 16.27 -9.76 7.25
C GLY A 175 15.95 -11.15 7.77
N THR A 176 14.68 -11.56 7.65
CA THR A 176 14.24 -12.88 8.07
C THR A 176 14.86 -13.96 7.17
N GLU A 177 15.73 -14.80 7.72
CA GLU A 177 16.32 -15.92 6.98
C GLU A 177 15.32 -17.07 6.78
N GLN A 178 14.63 -17.45 7.86
CA GLN A 178 13.74 -18.61 7.92
C GLN A 178 12.60 -18.48 6.89
N THR A 179 12.46 -19.48 6.02
CA THR A 179 11.29 -19.58 5.15
C THR A 179 10.05 -19.92 6.00
N PRO A 180 9.00 -19.09 5.96
CA PRO A 180 7.78 -19.36 6.72
C PRO A 180 7.04 -20.58 6.17
N GLU A 181 6.39 -21.33 7.05
CA GLU A 181 5.45 -22.38 6.64
C GLU A 181 4.17 -21.70 6.12
N MET A 182 3.72 -22.10 4.93
CA MET A 182 2.50 -21.57 4.32
C MET A 182 1.53 -22.74 4.16
N ALA A 183 0.46 -22.75 4.95
CA ALA A 183 -0.53 -23.84 4.91
C ALA A 183 -1.78 -23.43 4.13
N ASN A 184 -2.27 -24.30 3.25
CA ASN A 184 -3.58 -24.12 2.65
C ASN A 184 -4.66 -24.74 3.55
N ILE A 185 -5.46 -23.90 4.19
CA ILE A 185 -6.58 -24.31 5.06
C ILE A 185 -7.94 -24.06 4.40
N THR A 186 -7.99 -23.59 3.15
CA THR A 186 -9.26 -23.10 2.62
C THR A 186 -10.24 -24.23 2.41
N GLN A 187 -11.43 -24.02 2.94
CA GLN A 187 -12.47 -25.02 3.01
C GLN A 187 -13.84 -24.36 2.77
N SER A 188 -14.77 -25.15 2.26
CA SER A 188 -16.17 -24.74 2.10
C SER A 188 -17.05 -25.67 2.92
N GLN A 189 -18.02 -25.12 3.64
CA GLN A 189 -18.94 -25.85 4.50
C GLN A 189 -20.39 -25.45 4.20
N GLY A 190 -21.33 -26.38 4.41
CA GLY A 190 -22.75 -26.14 4.16
C GLY A 190 -23.17 -26.33 2.70
N GLU A 191 -24.37 -25.85 2.38
CA GLU A 191 -24.98 -25.95 1.06
C GLU A 191 -25.17 -24.54 0.46
N GLY A 192 -25.16 -24.44 -0.86
CA GLY A 192 -25.39 -23.19 -1.58
C GLY A 192 -24.39 -22.96 -2.70
N ILE A 193 -24.45 -21.76 -3.28
CA ILE A 193 -23.54 -21.31 -4.33
C ILE A 193 -22.09 -21.40 -3.83
N ALA A 194 -21.19 -21.89 -4.69
CA ALA A 194 -19.77 -21.94 -4.37
C ALA A 194 -19.16 -20.53 -4.38
N ILE A 195 -18.33 -20.24 -3.39
CA ILE A 195 -17.50 -19.03 -3.37
C ILE A 195 -16.12 -19.38 -3.92
N VAL A 196 -15.70 -18.67 -4.96
CA VAL A 196 -14.31 -18.65 -5.43
C VAL A 196 -13.61 -17.43 -4.87
N ASN A 197 -12.30 -17.48 -4.72
CA ASN A 197 -11.56 -16.38 -4.11
C ASN A 197 -10.20 -16.21 -4.82
N ARG A 198 -9.72 -14.97 -4.94
CA ARG A 198 -8.46 -14.57 -5.59
C ARG A 198 -7.69 -13.59 -4.70
N LEU A 199 -6.36 -13.66 -4.74
CA LEU A 199 -5.45 -12.69 -4.11
C LEU A 199 -4.87 -11.75 -5.17
N SER A 200 -4.84 -10.45 -4.88
CA SER A 200 -4.14 -9.41 -5.64
C SER A 200 -3.16 -8.69 -4.72
N LEU A 201 -1.96 -8.37 -5.24
CA LEU A 201 -0.83 -7.83 -4.48
C LEU A 201 -0.23 -6.55 -5.10
N GLN A 202 -0.96 -5.88 -6.00
CA GLN A 202 -0.39 -4.79 -6.80
C GLN A 202 -0.14 -3.54 -5.94
N SER A 203 -1.20 -2.85 -5.53
CA SER A 203 -1.11 -1.65 -4.68
C SER A 203 -1.51 -1.91 -3.23
N ALA A 204 -2.21 -3.03 -2.99
CA ALA A 204 -2.69 -3.47 -1.69
C ALA A 204 -2.72 -5.00 -1.66
N VAL A 205 -2.79 -5.58 -0.47
CA VAL A 205 -3.22 -6.97 -0.31
C VAL A 205 -4.74 -7.02 -0.37
N GLU A 206 -5.28 -7.47 -1.50
CA GLU A 206 -6.73 -7.56 -1.74
C GLU A 206 -7.17 -9.02 -1.93
N LEU A 207 -8.20 -9.41 -1.19
CA LEU A 207 -8.93 -10.66 -1.40
C LEU A 207 -10.22 -10.38 -2.16
N SER A 208 -10.33 -10.91 -3.37
CA SER A 208 -11.58 -10.88 -4.13
C SER A 208 -12.35 -12.18 -3.90
N PHE A 209 -13.66 -12.07 -3.64
CA PHE A 209 -14.57 -13.20 -3.51
C PHE A 209 -15.59 -13.16 -4.65
N GLY A 210 -15.78 -14.28 -5.33
CA GLY A 210 -16.65 -14.40 -6.48
C GLY A 210 -17.75 -15.43 -6.29
N VAL A 211 -18.96 -15.12 -6.74
CA VAL A 211 -20.07 -16.08 -6.89
C VAL A 211 -20.52 -16.12 -8.35
N SER A 212 -20.86 -17.32 -8.85
CA SER A 212 -21.25 -17.47 -10.25
C SER A 212 -22.53 -16.69 -10.55
N ALA A 213 -22.49 -15.81 -11.55
CA ALA A 213 -23.66 -15.02 -11.94
C ALA A 213 -24.82 -15.90 -12.41
N SER A 214 -24.50 -17.05 -13.03
CA SER A 214 -25.50 -18.03 -13.45
C SER A 214 -26.21 -18.70 -12.27
N GLU A 215 -25.49 -19.01 -11.19
CA GLU A 215 -26.07 -19.64 -10.00
C GLU A 215 -26.86 -18.63 -9.16
N VAL A 216 -26.42 -17.37 -9.10
CA VAL A 216 -27.20 -16.28 -8.49
C VAL A 216 -28.54 -16.11 -9.18
N THR A 217 -28.55 -16.14 -10.52
CA THR A 217 -29.80 -16.06 -11.30
C THR A 217 -30.71 -17.25 -11.02
N ASN A 218 -30.16 -18.46 -10.91
CA ASN A 218 -30.92 -19.67 -10.56
C ASN A 218 -31.49 -19.61 -9.13
N ALA A 219 -30.81 -18.91 -8.22
CA ALA A 219 -31.29 -18.63 -6.87
C ALA A 219 -32.35 -17.52 -6.81
N VAL A 220 -32.76 -16.95 -7.95
CA VAL A 220 -33.75 -15.87 -8.07
C VAL A 220 -33.34 -14.61 -7.29
N ALA A 221 -32.03 -14.40 -7.14
CA ALA A 221 -31.46 -13.18 -6.57
C ALA A 221 -31.00 -12.24 -7.68
N THR A 222 -31.02 -10.93 -7.39
CA THR A 222 -30.46 -9.90 -8.27
C THR A 222 -29.18 -9.31 -7.67
N PRO A 223 -28.26 -8.76 -8.49
CA PRO A 223 -26.95 -8.30 -8.01
C PRO A 223 -27.03 -7.24 -6.90
N ASP A 224 -28.01 -6.36 -6.97
CA ASP A 224 -28.30 -5.30 -5.99
C ASP A 224 -28.78 -5.83 -4.63
N GLN A 225 -29.13 -7.12 -4.54
CA GLN A 225 -29.51 -7.78 -3.30
C GLN A 225 -28.35 -8.52 -2.63
N LEU A 226 -27.21 -8.64 -3.32
CA LEU A 226 -26.10 -9.44 -2.86
C LEU A 226 -25.24 -8.68 -1.86
N GLU A 227 -24.95 -9.34 -0.74
CA GLU A 227 -24.04 -8.84 0.28
C GLU A 227 -23.14 -9.98 0.73
N LEU A 228 -21.83 -9.72 0.79
CA LEU A 228 -20.88 -10.66 1.37
C LEU A 228 -20.64 -10.30 2.84
N HIS A 229 -20.91 -11.27 3.71
CA HIS A 229 -20.61 -11.17 5.14
C HIS A 229 -19.24 -11.79 5.36
N ILE A 230 -18.24 -10.98 5.74
CA ILE A 230 -16.90 -11.45 6.12
C ILE A 230 -16.74 -11.29 7.61
N THR A 231 -16.48 -12.40 8.31
CA THR A 231 -16.18 -12.41 9.74
C THR A 231 -14.71 -12.73 9.96
N ARG A 232 -14.02 -11.90 10.76
CA ARG A 232 -12.63 -12.15 11.16
C ARG A 232 -12.59 -13.02 12.42
N GLU A 233 -11.68 -14.00 12.47
CA GLU A 233 -11.56 -14.91 13.62
C GLU A 233 -10.98 -14.25 14.87
N ASP A 234 -10.09 -13.26 14.69
CA ASP A 234 -9.38 -12.58 15.78
C ASP A 234 -10.28 -11.61 16.56
N THR A 235 -11.14 -10.85 15.87
CA THR A 235 -12.05 -9.89 16.49
C THR A 235 -13.47 -10.43 16.67
N GLY A 236 -13.87 -11.41 15.86
CA GLY A 236 -15.25 -11.86 15.76
C GLY A 236 -16.18 -10.85 15.07
N GLU A 237 -15.63 -9.74 14.53
CA GLU A 237 -16.40 -8.72 13.84
C GLU A 237 -16.78 -9.16 12.42
N THR A 238 -18.00 -8.84 12.02
CA THR A 238 -18.53 -9.10 10.67
C THR A 238 -18.62 -7.79 9.90
N GLU A 239 -17.95 -7.73 8.76
CA GLU A 239 -18.06 -6.66 7.77
C GLU A 239 -19.01 -7.06 6.64
N LEU A 240 -19.78 -6.09 6.17
CA LEU A 240 -20.77 -6.23 5.11
C LEU A 240 -20.25 -5.57 3.83
N LEU A 241 -19.91 -6.39 2.84
CA LEU A 241 -19.33 -5.94 1.58
C LEU A 241 -20.38 -5.97 0.48
N GLN A 242 -20.47 -4.87 -0.25
CA GLN A 242 -21.27 -4.75 -1.46
C GLN A 242 -20.45 -5.20 -2.68
N LEU A 243 -21.13 -5.45 -3.78
CA LEU A 243 -20.47 -5.78 -5.04
C LEU A 243 -19.57 -4.63 -5.52
N THR A 244 -18.40 -4.99 -6.05
CA THR A 244 -17.53 -4.04 -6.76
C THR A 244 -18.20 -3.47 -8.02
N SER A 245 -19.03 -4.29 -8.69
CA SER A 245 -19.86 -3.89 -9.82
C SER A 245 -21.12 -4.75 -9.90
N ASP A 246 -22.21 -4.16 -10.37
CA ASP A 246 -23.46 -4.86 -10.72
C ASP A 246 -23.33 -5.72 -11.99
N LYS A 247 -22.20 -5.64 -12.70
CA LYS A 247 -21.90 -6.45 -13.88
C LYS A 247 -20.99 -7.61 -13.50
N ALA A 248 -21.34 -8.78 -14.00
CA ALA A 248 -20.48 -9.95 -13.85
C ALA A 248 -19.19 -9.80 -14.66
N GLU A 249 -18.05 -10.04 -14.02
CA GLU A 249 -16.73 -10.10 -14.65
C GLU A 249 -16.30 -11.56 -14.75
N GLY A 250 -15.95 -12.01 -15.96
CA GLY A 250 -15.57 -13.42 -16.19
C GLY A 250 -16.65 -14.44 -15.80
N GLY A 251 -17.92 -14.02 -15.69
CA GLY A 251 -19.04 -14.87 -15.25
C GLY A 251 -19.31 -14.85 -13.74
N TYR A 252 -18.64 -13.98 -12.97
CA TYR A 252 -18.78 -13.89 -11.52
C TYR A 252 -19.20 -12.49 -11.07
N TYR A 253 -20.03 -12.41 -10.05
CA TYR A 253 -20.19 -11.20 -9.25
C TYR A 253 -19.10 -11.16 -8.18
N ILE A 254 -18.41 -10.03 -8.07
CA ILE A 254 -17.17 -9.91 -7.28
C ILE A 254 -17.39 -8.94 -6.12
N PHE A 255 -16.90 -9.36 -4.95
CA PHE A 255 -16.70 -8.55 -3.76
C PHE A 255 -15.20 -8.41 -3.50
N GLN A 256 -14.76 -7.26 -2.99
CA GLN A 256 -13.37 -7.01 -2.66
C GLN A 256 -13.21 -6.73 -1.17
N TYR A 257 -12.22 -7.36 -0.56
CA TYR A 257 -11.88 -7.20 0.83
C TYR A 257 -10.42 -6.78 0.99
N THR A 258 -10.21 -5.61 1.59
CA THR A 258 -8.90 -5.01 1.87
C THR A 258 -8.71 -4.72 3.36
N GLY A 259 -9.56 -5.30 4.22
CA GLY A 259 -9.60 -5.03 5.66
C GLY A 259 -8.51 -5.69 6.50
N LEU A 260 -7.52 -6.36 5.87
CA LEU A 260 -6.36 -6.94 6.56
C LEU A 260 -5.14 -6.05 6.37
N ALA A 261 -4.52 -5.63 7.48
CA ALA A 261 -3.19 -5.04 7.43
C ALA A 261 -2.12 -6.09 7.08
N THR A 262 -0.94 -5.64 6.65
CA THR A 262 0.21 -6.53 6.36
C THR A 262 0.55 -7.43 7.55
N ALA A 263 0.39 -6.97 8.78
CA ALA A 263 0.64 -7.79 9.97
C ALA A 263 -0.44 -8.87 10.25
N GLU A 264 -1.55 -8.87 9.50
CA GLU A 264 -2.75 -9.66 9.75
C GLU A 264 -3.02 -10.72 8.67
N LEU A 265 -2.05 -11.02 7.79
CA LEU A 265 -2.27 -11.98 6.69
C LEU A 265 -2.59 -13.40 7.14
N ALA A 266 -2.24 -13.72 8.39
CA ALA A 266 -2.54 -14.98 9.08
C ALA A 266 -3.98 -15.03 9.67
N VAL A 267 -4.73 -13.92 9.67
CA VAL A 267 -6.07 -13.87 10.24
C VAL A 267 -7.04 -14.67 9.39
N LYS A 268 -7.72 -15.64 10.03
CA LYS A 268 -8.73 -16.47 9.38
C LYS A 268 -10.02 -15.66 9.14
N LEU A 269 -10.55 -15.80 7.94
CA LEU A 269 -11.77 -15.18 7.48
C LEU A 269 -12.84 -16.24 7.21
N THR A 270 -14.07 -15.92 7.61
CA THR A 270 -15.27 -16.67 7.25
C THR A 270 -16.15 -15.80 6.36
N ALA A 271 -16.41 -16.25 5.14
CA ALA A 271 -17.12 -15.53 4.09
C ALA A 271 -18.42 -16.26 3.72
N GLN A 272 -19.55 -15.55 3.69
CA GLN A 272 -20.84 -16.09 3.24
C GLN A 272 -21.66 -15.01 2.53
N VAL A 273 -22.24 -15.35 1.39
CA VAL A 273 -23.05 -14.43 0.57
C VAL A 273 -24.52 -14.58 0.93
N TYR A 274 -25.16 -13.43 1.15
CA TYR A 274 -26.57 -13.28 1.44
C TYR A 274 -27.28 -12.60 0.27
N ALA A 275 -28.54 -12.97 0.08
CA ALA A 275 -29.51 -12.22 -0.71
C ALA A 275 -30.80 -12.08 0.09
N ASN A 276 -31.33 -10.85 0.19
CA ASN A 276 -32.56 -10.56 0.92
C ASN A 276 -32.56 -11.15 2.36
N TYR A 277 -31.45 -10.97 3.09
CA TYR A 277 -31.25 -11.46 4.45
C TYR A 277 -31.22 -12.99 4.63
N ALA A 278 -31.15 -13.77 3.54
CA ALA A 278 -30.95 -15.21 3.58
C ALA A 278 -29.60 -15.60 2.96
N SER A 279 -28.88 -16.52 3.59
CA SER A 279 -27.66 -17.06 3.00
C SER A 279 -27.99 -17.85 1.74
N ILE A 280 -27.27 -17.57 0.66
CA ILE A 280 -27.41 -18.28 -0.62
C ILE A 280 -26.15 -19.08 -1.00
N SER A 281 -25.06 -18.93 -0.24
CA SER A 281 -23.80 -19.61 -0.51
C SER A 281 -23.41 -20.59 0.59
N VAL A 282 -22.45 -21.45 0.25
CA VAL A 282 -21.63 -22.12 1.26
C VAL A 282 -20.94 -21.10 2.16
N THR A 283 -20.53 -21.53 3.35
CA THR A 283 -19.59 -20.79 4.19
C THR A 283 -18.17 -21.11 3.72
N ARG A 284 -17.43 -20.10 3.28
CA ARG A 284 -16.03 -20.21 2.85
C ARG A 284 -15.12 -19.78 3.98
N ILE A 285 -14.18 -20.64 4.38
CA ILE A 285 -13.16 -20.31 5.36
C ILE A 285 -11.82 -20.22 4.61
N THR A 286 -11.13 -19.10 4.76
CA THR A 286 -9.85 -18.83 4.08
C THR A 286 -9.04 -17.80 4.86
N TYR A 287 -7.83 -17.51 4.40
CA TYR A 287 -6.94 -16.43 4.82
C TYR A 287 -5.95 -16.17 3.68
N VAL A 288 -5.09 -15.15 3.81
CA VAL A 288 -4.16 -14.82 2.72
C VAL A 288 -3.13 -15.94 2.55
N GLU A 289 -2.57 -16.48 3.63
CA GLU A 289 -1.58 -17.59 3.59
C GLU A 289 -2.10 -18.83 2.86
N SER A 290 -3.41 -19.07 2.85
CA SER A 290 -4.00 -20.21 2.15
C SER A 290 -3.68 -20.23 0.67
N TYR A 291 -3.64 -19.04 0.06
CA TYR A 291 -3.26 -18.87 -1.34
C TYR A 291 -1.76 -19.09 -1.52
N LEU A 292 -0.99 -18.64 -0.55
CA LEU A 292 0.46 -18.74 -0.57
C LEU A 292 0.91 -20.21 -0.48
N GLY A 293 0.24 -21.00 0.37
CA GLY A 293 0.44 -22.44 0.49
C GLY A 293 -0.01 -23.25 -0.73
N GLY A 294 -0.70 -22.63 -1.69
CA GLY A 294 -1.03 -23.24 -2.98
C GLY A 294 0.09 -23.15 -4.03
N ALA A 295 1.08 -22.28 -3.82
CA ALA A 295 2.20 -22.11 -4.74
C ALA A 295 3.23 -23.24 -4.62
N SER A 296 3.78 -23.66 -5.76
CA SER A 296 4.83 -24.69 -5.81
C SER A 296 6.22 -24.05 -5.79
N GLN A 297 7.15 -24.65 -5.03
CA GLN A 297 8.56 -24.23 -5.04
C GLN A 297 9.11 -24.21 -6.46
N GLY A 298 9.83 -23.14 -6.82
CA GLY A 298 10.41 -22.94 -8.15
C GLY A 298 9.54 -22.13 -9.13
N ASP A 299 8.31 -21.75 -8.74
CA ASP A 299 7.52 -20.73 -9.43
C ASP A 299 7.92 -19.33 -8.93
N ALA A 300 8.01 -18.34 -9.82
CA ALA A 300 8.25 -16.95 -9.43
C ALA A 300 7.20 -16.42 -8.43
N THR A 301 5.99 -16.99 -8.47
CA THR A 301 4.91 -16.71 -7.51
C THR A 301 5.29 -17.16 -6.09
N TYR A 302 6.04 -18.27 -5.95
CA TYR A 302 6.44 -18.80 -4.65
C TYR A 302 7.41 -17.85 -3.92
N ASP A 303 8.42 -17.32 -4.63
CA ASP A 303 9.40 -16.42 -4.03
C ASP A 303 8.77 -15.10 -3.60
N LEU A 304 7.84 -14.57 -4.39
CA LEU A 304 7.00 -13.43 -4.03
C LEU A 304 6.22 -13.70 -2.73
N TYR A 305 5.56 -14.86 -2.65
CA TYR A 305 4.74 -15.24 -1.50
C TYR A 305 5.57 -15.46 -0.23
N VAL A 306 6.75 -16.07 -0.35
CA VAL A 306 7.69 -16.22 0.76
C VAL A 306 8.13 -14.85 1.29
N SER A 307 8.53 -13.92 0.41
CA SER A 307 8.94 -12.58 0.86
C SER A 307 7.78 -11.78 1.47
N LEU A 308 6.56 -11.90 0.93
CA LEU A 308 5.37 -11.30 1.54
C LEU A 308 5.13 -11.82 2.95
N MET A 309 5.30 -13.12 3.19
CA MET A 309 5.11 -13.70 4.52
C MET A 309 6.21 -13.33 5.50
N LYS A 310 7.46 -13.23 5.06
CA LYS A 310 8.56 -12.71 5.88
C LYS A 310 8.24 -11.29 6.33
N PHE A 311 7.87 -10.44 5.38
CA PHE A 311 7.45 -9.06 5.63
C PHE A 311 6.25 -8.98 6.59
N SER A 312 5.21 -9.79 6.38
CA SER A 312 4.03 -9.87 7.24
C SER A 312 4.36 -10.29 8.67
N ASN A 313 5.18 -11.33 8.84
CA ASN A 313 5.61 -11.79 10.15
C ASN A 313 6.46 -10.75 10.88
N ALA A 314 7.35 -10.05 10.16
CA ALA A 314 8.11 -8.94 10.72
C ALA A 314 7.20 -7.78 11.15
N ALA A 315 6.19 -7.44 10.35
CA ALA A 315 5.21 -6.40 10.68
C ALA A 315 4.42 -6.78 11.93
N LYS A 316 4.02 -8.04 12.05
CA LYS A 316 3.35 -8.58 13.24
C LYS A 316 4.18 -8.43 14.51
N MET A 317 5.48 -8.70 14.45
CA MET A 317 6.39 -8.51 15.60
C MET A 317 6.47 -7.05 16.05
N VAL A 318 6.43 -6.09 15.12
CA VAL A 318 6.53 -4.65 15.42
C VAL A 318 5.21 -4.07 15.92
N TYR A 319 4.09 -4.44 15.31
CA TYR A 319 2.78 -3.83 15.58
C TYR A 319 1.95 -4.56 16.64
N GLY A 320 2.32 -5.79 17.03
CA GLY A 320 1.71 -6.48 18.17
C GLY A 320 0.24 -6.90 17.96
N VAL A 321 -0.13 -7.20 16.71
CA VAL A 321 -1.42 -7.82 16.33
C VAL A 321 -1.37 -9.34 16.39
#